data_AF-A0A2S7YAM6-F1
#
_entry.id   AF-A0A2S7YAM6-F1
#
_cell.length_a   1.000
_cell.length_b   1.000
_cell.length_c   1.000
_cell.angle_alpha   90.00
_cell.angle_beta   90.00
_cell.angle_gamma   90.00
#
_symmetry.space_group_name_H-M   'P 1'
#
loop_
_entity.id
_entity.type
_entity.pdbx_description
1 polymer ?
#
loop_
_entity_poly.entity_id
_entity_poly.type
_entity_poly.pdbx_seq_one_letter_code
_entity_poly.pdbx_strand_id
1 'polypeptide(L)'
;MHSIVCLLALAANVLGSPVQPDQSPNNNLKVNTPQTASGCYHHASPTCCLPGVCMCQNGWIYEVNMDQMRAGGHGCDPPWGFIATSRGGFPGYCC
;
A
#
# COMPACT_ATOMS: atom_id res chain seq x y z
N MET A 1 15.54 56.77 -4.98
CA MET A 1 14.58 55.95 -5.74
C MET A 1 14.99 54.50 -5.51
N HIS A 2 14.30 53.83 -4.59
CA HIS A 2 14.54 52.43 -4.25
C HIS A 2 13.78 51.55 -5.24
N SER A 3 14.43 50.53 -5.78
CA SER A 3 13.81 49.23 -6.05
C SER A 3 14.90 48.23 -6.40
N ILE A 4 15.29 47.48 -5.38
CA ILE A 4 16.19 46.32 -5.47
C ILE A 4 15.40 45.19 -6.13
N VAL A 5 15.92 44.73 -7.27
CA VAL A 5 15.45 43.54 -7.98
C VAL A 5 15.84 42.31 -7.17
N CYS A 6 14.89 41.67 -6.49
CA CYS A 6 15.07 40.35 -5.89
C CYS A 6 14.56 39.27 -6.84
N LEU A 7 15.48 38.73 -7.65
CA LEU A 7 15.30 37.49 -8.40
C LEU A 7 15.35 36.31 -7.43
N LEU A 8 14.20 35.72 -7.10
CA LEU A 8 14.12 34.45 -6.40
C LEU A 8 14.06 33.32 -7.44
N ALA A 9 15.21 32.70 -7.72
CA ALA A 9 15.29 31.47 -8.49
C ALA A 9 14.95 30.29 -7.56
N LEU A 10 13.81 29.64 -7.79
CA LEU A 10 13.48 28.37 -7.15
C LEU A 10 14.13 27.22 -7.92
N ALA A 11 15.22 26.67 -7.39
CA ALA A 11 15.80 25.43 -7.88
C ALA A 11 15.00 24.24 -7.32
N ALA A 12 14.15 23.63 -8.15
CA ALA A 12 13.47 22.38 -7.81
C ALA A 12 14.41 21.20 -8.10
N ASN A 13 15.12 20.72 -7.09
CA ASN A 13 15.87 19.46 -7.16
C ASN A 13 14.92 18.30 -6.82
N VAL A 14 14.20 17.77 -7.82
CA VAL A 14 13.60 16.44 -7.70
C VAL A 14 14.63 15.44 -8.21
N LEU A 15 15.39 14.85 -7.29
CA LEU A 15 16.02 13.56 -7.54
C LEU A 15 14.90 12.52 -7.57
N GLY A 16 14.35 12.26 -8.75
CA GLY A 16 13.61 11.03 -8.99
C GLY A 16 14.58 9.87 -8.87
N SER A 17 14.56 9.14 -7.76
CA SER A 17 15.30 7.88 -7.64
C SER A 17 14.77 6.88 -8.68
N PRO A 18 15.63 6.11 -9.35
CA PRO A 18 15.18 5.09 -10.28
C PRO A 18 14.36 4.04 -9.53
N VAL A 19 13.13 3.81 -10.00
CA VAL A 19 12.34 2.63 -9.62
C VAL A 19 13.13 1.40 -10.07
N GLN A 20 13.76 0.71 -9.12
CA GLN A 20 14.32 -0.61 -9.37
C GLN A 20 13.17 -1.63 -9.21
N PRO A 21 12.85 -2.44 -10.22
CA PRO A 21 12.03 -3.61 -10.03
C PRO A 21 12.89 -4.67 -9.33
N ASP A 22 12.74 -4.81 -8.02
CA ASP A 22 13.40 -5.89 -7.29
C ASP A 22 12.66 -7.21 -7.57
N GLN A 23 13.12 -7.90 -8.61
CA GLN A 23 12.90 -9.32 -8.82
C GLN A 23 14.14 -10.08 -8.34
N SER A 24 14.12 -10.64 -7.12
CA SER A 24 14.79 -11.94 -6.91
C SER A 24 14.44 -12.68 -5.61
N PRO A 25 14.53 -14.02 -5.61
CA PRO A 25 13.91 -14.92 -4.65
C PRO A 25 14.85 -15.19 -3.48
N ASN A 26 14.37 -15.07 -2.22
CA ASN A 26 14.89 -15.81 -1.06
C ASN A 26 14.12 -15.43 0.23
N ASN A 27 13.15 -16.27 0.60
CA ASN A 27 12.92 -16.85 1.94
C ASN A 27 13.28 -16.04 3.21
N ASN A 28 13.02 -14.73 3.26
CA ASN A 28 12.91 -13.97 4.49
C ASN A 28 11.77 -12.97 4.32
N LEU A 29 10.55 -13.47 4.52
CA LEU A 29 9.35 -12.66 4.60
C LEU A 29 9.56 -11.64 5.71
N LYS A 30 9.95 -10.41 5.33
CA LYS A 30 10.01 -9.25 6.21
C LYS A 30 8.59 -9.01 6.73
N VAL A 31 8.31 -9.63 7.87
CA VAL A 31 7.12 -9.46 8.67
C VAL A 31 7.03 -7.98 9.05
N ASN A 32 5.95 -7.34 8.57
CA ASN A 32 5.24 -6.24 9.19
C ASN A 32 6.05 -4.99 9.55
N THR A 33 6.30 -4.15 8.56
CA THR A 33 6.15 -2.70 8.80
C THR A 33 4.87 -2.30 8.08
N PRO A 34 3.79 -1.88 8.76
CA PRO A 34 2.63 -1.35 8.06
C PRO A 34 3.08 -0.18 7.21
N GLN A 35 2.95 -0.29 5.90
CA GLN A 35 3.35 0.74 4.94
C GLN A 35 2.35 1.91 4.88
N THR A 36 1.36 1.91 5.78
CA THR A 36 0.12 2.68 5.71
C THR A 36 -0.29 3.19 7.09
N ALA A 37 -0.98 4.33 7.14
CA ALA A 37 -1.48 4.91 8.39
C ALA A 37 -2.59 4.04 9.02
N SER A 38 -3.35 3.32 8.20
CA SER A 38 -4.38 2.37 8.62
C SER A 38 -3.85 1.08 9.26
N GLY A 39 -2.55 0.78 9.13
CA GLY A 39 -2.01 -0.51 9.54
C GLY A 39 -2.39 -1.67 8.61
N CYS A 40 -2.97 -1.37 7.44
CA CYS A 40 -3.43 -2.36 6.47
C CYS A 40 -2.47 -2.51 5.28
N TYR A 41 -2.27 -3.74 4.82
CA TYR A 41 -1.34 -4.08 3.77
C TYR A 41 -1.96 -5.06 2.77
N HIS A 42 -1.39 -5.14 1.57
CA HIS A 42 -1.82 -6.12 0.59
C HIS A 42 -1.42 -7.52 1.03
N HIS A 43 -2.38 -8.44 1.02
CA HIS A 43 -2.17 -9.84 1.34
C HIS A 43 -2.88 -10.73 0.32
N ALA A 44 -2.24 -11.83 -0.04
CA ALA A 44 -2.83 -12.88 -0.87
C ALA A 44 -2.28 -14.23 -0.38
N SER A 45 -3.13 -15.25 -0.40
CA SER A 45 -2.73 -16.63 -0.15
C SER A 45 -3.52 -17.55 -1.08
N PRO A 46 -3.04 -17.74 -2.33
CA PRO A 46 -3.73 -18.57 -3.32
C PRO A 46 -3.94 -20.02 -2.86
N THR A 47 -3.01 -20.55 -2.07
CA THR A 47 -3.12 -21.90 -1.46
C THR A 47 -4.26 -22.01 -0.43
N CYS A 48 -4.70 -20.87 0.12
CA CYS A 48 -5.83 -20.79 1.05
C CYS A 48 -7.09 -20.20 0.41
N CYS A 49 -7.17 -20.15 -0.92
CA CYS A 49 -8.27 -19.56 -1.65
C CYS A 49 -8.53 -18.08 -1.26
N LEU A 50 -7.50 -17.40 -0.76
CA LEU A 50 -7.56 -15.99 -0.39
C LEU A 50 -6.96 -15.17 -1.55
N PRO A 51 -7.78 -14.45 -2.32
CA PRO A 51 -7.31 -13.58 -3.40
C PRO A 51 -6.56 -12.36 -2.84
N GLY A 52 -6.12 -11.46 -3.71
CA GLY A 52 -5.54 -10.18 -3.31
C GLY A 52 -6.56 -9.33 -2.55
N VAL A 53 -6.29 -9.09 -1.26
CA VAL A 53 -7.12 -8.32 -0.33
C VAL A 53 -6.27 -7.36 0.48
N CYS A 54 -6.91 -6.43 1.18
CA CYS A 54 -6.28 -5.63 2.23
C CYS A 54 -6.47 -6.31 3.58
N MET A 55 -5.37 -6.67 4.25
CA MET A 55 -5.39 -7.24 5.60
C MET A 55 -4.77 -6.25 6.58
N CYS A 56 -5.43 -6.04 7.72
CA CYS A 56 -4.97 -5.10 8.75
C CYS A 56 -4.35 -5.83 9.95
N GLN A 57 -3.60 -5.08 10.77
CA GLN A 57 -2.95 -5.64 11.97
C GLN A 57 -3.91 -6.32 12.96
N ASN A 58 -5.17 -5.88 13.03
CA ASN A 58 -6.21 -6.50 13.84
C ASN A 58 -6.78 -7.81 13.23
N GLY A 59 -6.27 -8.24 12.08
CA GLY A 59 -6.69 -9.44 11.36
C GLY A 59 -7.89 -9.24 10.43
N TRP A 60 -8.47 -8.04 10.37
CA TRP A 60 -9.62 -7.76 9.52
C TRP A 60 -9.21 -7.69 8.05
N ILE A 61 -10.14 -8.05 7.19
CA ILE A 61 -9.98 -8.18 5.75
C ILE A 61 -10.95 -7.24 5.06
N TYR A 62 -10.41 -6.49 4.12
CA TYR A 62 -11.11 -5.48 3.34
C TYR A 62 -10.80 -5.67 1.85
N GLU A 63 -11.68 -5.12 1.03
CA GLU A 63 -11.46 -4.97 -0.40
C GLU A 63 -10.28 -4.04 -0.68
N VAL A 64 -9.63 -4.27 -1.81
CA VAL A 64 -8.65 -3.32 -2.37
C VAL A 64 -9.41 -2.17 -3.03
N ASN A 65 -9.13 -0.93 -2.63
CA ASN A 65 -9.66 0.25 -3.30
C ASN A 65 -8.90 0.51 -4.61
N MET A 66 -9.44 -0.02 -5.70
CA MET A 66 -8.88 0.12 -7.05
C MET A 66 -8.83 1.58 -7.51
N ASP A 67 -9.77 2.42 -7.09
CA ASP A 67 -9.79 3.84 -7.48
C ASP A 67 -8.66 4.61 -6.80
N GLN A 68 -8.37 4.29 -5.53
CA GLN A 68 -7.21 4.82 -4.82
C GLN A 68 -5.90 4.38 -5.47
N MET A 69 -5.78 3.11 -5.88
CA MET A 69 -4.59 2.64 -6.61
C MET A 69 -4.42 3.33 -7.96
N ARG A 70 -5.50 3.53 -8.71
CA ARG A 70 -5.47 4.27 -9.99
C ARG A 70 -5.07 5.73 -9.81
N ALA A 71 -5.40 6.33 -8.67
CA ALA A 71 -4.96 7.66 -8.27
C ALA A 71 -3.52 7.71 -7.73
N GLY A 72 -2.79 6.58 -7.73
CA GLY A 72 -1.40 6.48 -7.30
C GLY A 72 -1.20 6.24 -5.81
N GLY A 73 -2.25 5.95 -5.04
CA GLY A 73 -2.13 5.59 -3.63
C GLY A 73 -2.16 4.08 -3.38
N HIS A 74 -2.18 3.70 -2.10
CA HIS A 74 -1.92 2.31 -1.70
C HIS A 74 -3.12 1.38 -1.92
N GLY A 75 -4.36 1.87 -1.98
CA GLY A 75 -5.55 1.01 -2.12
C GLY A 75 -5.97 0.23 -0.85
N CYS A 76 -5.10 0.13 0.15
CA CYS A 76 -5.43 -0.37 1.51
C CYS A 76 -5.40 0.73 2.58
N ASP A 77 -5.13 1.97 2.17
CA ASP A 77 -5.07 3.12 3.05
C ASP A 77 -5.85 4.29 2.45
N PRO A 78 -7.05 4.60 2.98
CA PRO A 78 -7.76 3.90 4.07
C PRO A 78 -8.32 2.52 3.65
N PRO A 79 -8.68 1.63 4.61
CA PRO A 79 -9.36 0.38 4.31
C PRO A 79 -10.73 0.65 3.67
N TRP A 80 -11.11 -0.21 2.71
CA TRP A 80 -12.34 -0.04 1.92
C TRP A 80 -13.44 -1.00 2.37
N GLY A 81 -14.26 -1.54 1.46
CA GLY A 81 -15.36 -2.46 1.74
C GLY A 81 -14.94 -3.59 2.69
N PHE A 82 -15.60 -3.67 3.84
CA PHE A 82 -15.33 -4.70 4.84
C PHE A 82 -15.77 -6.08 4.33
N ILE A 83 -14.92 -7.09 4.55
CA ILE A 83 -15.20 -8.48 4.15
C ILE A 83 -15.32 -9.38 5.37
N ALA A 84 -14.31 -9.41 6.24
CA ALA A 84 -14.26 -10.36 7.37
C ALA A 84 -13.38 -9.86 8.52
N THR A 85 -13.60 -10.39 9.73
CA THR A 85 -12.76 -10.09 10.91
C THR A 85 -11.53 -10.99 11.03
N SER A 86 -11.42 -12.02 10.19
CA SER A 86 -10.30 -12.97 10.18
C SER A 86 -10.25 -13.75 8.86
N ARG A 87 -9.12 -14.42 8.59
CA ARG A 87 -8.94 -15.28 7.40
C ARG A 87 -10.00 -16.38 7.29
N GLY A 88 -10.29 -17.08 8.39
CA GLY A 88 -11.33 -18.12 8.41
C GLY A 88 -12.75 -17.60 8.18
N GLY A 89 -12.98 -16.29 8.34
CA GLY A 89 -14.24 -15.65 8.00
C GLY A 89 -14.34 -15.18 6.54
N PHE A 90 -13.27 -15.29 5.75
CA PHE A 90 -13.28 -14.89 4.35
C PHE A 90 -14.12 -15.87 3.51
N PRO A 91 -15.02 -15.39 2.63
CA PRO A 91 -15.82 -16.26 1.78
C PRO A 91 -14.97 -17.17 0.90
N GLY A 92 -15.11 -18.48 1.06
CA GLY A 92 -14.37 -19.47 0.27
C GLY A 92 -12.95 -19.74 0.76
N TYR A 93 -12.57 -19.29 1.96
CA TYR A 93 -11.30 -19.67 2.59
C TYR A 93 -11.17 -21.20 2.68
N CYS A 94 -10.04 -21.74 2.23
CA CYS A 94 -9.82 -23.18 2.07
C CYS A 94 -8.57 -23.71 2.78
N CYS A 95 -8.13 -22.98 3.80
CA CYS A 95 -7.22 -23.45 4.84
C CYS A 95 -8.01 -23.62 6.16
#